data_AF-A0A2V5P6U5-F1
#
_entry.id   AF-A0A2V5P6U5-F1
#
_cell.length_a   1.000
_cell.length_b   1.000
_cell.length_c   1.000
_cell.angle_alpha   90.00
_cell.angle_beta   90.00
_cell.angle_gamma   90.00
#
_symmetry.space_group_name_H-M   'P 1'
#
loop_
_entity.id
_entity.type
_entity.pdbx_description
1 polymer ?
#
loop_
_entity_poly.entity_id
_entity_poly.type
_entity_poly.pdbx_seq_one_letter_code
_entity_poly.pdbx_strand_id
1 'polypeptide(L)'
;MTTPEHRKAIDKLDGQIVKLLNERTKHVLAIGEIKLKAGEEIYAPDRERAVLQRVSRKNHGPMTDNCLRAVYREVMSSALSLQKSMTVAYLGPEATFTHQAAIRRFGSSLRYAPQKTIADVFSEVSKNRADYGVVPVENSTEGIVTHTLDMFVDSDLKIV
;
A
#
# COMPACT_ATOMS: atom_id res chain seq x y z
N MET A 1 29.21 -25.86 -7.22
CA MET A 1 27.88 -26.21 -6.67
C MET A 1 27.01 -26.76 -7.78
N THR A 2 26.22 -27.78 -7.48
CA THR A 2 25.22 -28.37 -8.37
C THR A 2 23.85 -27.71 -8.17
N THR A 3 22.93 -27.87 -9.12
CA THR A 3 21.56 -27.34 -9.01
C THR A 3 20.85 -27.76 -7.71
N PRO A 4 20.94 -29.03 -7.24
CA PRO A 4 20.37 -29.44 -5.96
C PRO A 4 20.97 -28.73 -4.74
N GLU A 5 22.28 -28.43 -4.74
CA GLU A 5 22.94 -27.72 -3.64
C GLU A 5 22.47 -26.27 -3.55
N HIS A 6 22.31 -25.59 -4.69
CA HIS A 6 21.76 -24.24 -4.73
C HIS A 6 20.31 -24.21 -4.22
N ARG A 7 19.48 -25.18 -4.57
CA ARG A 7 18.09 -25.27 -4.06
C ARG A 7 18.05 -25.41 -2.54
N LYS A 8 18.87 -26.30 -1.95
CA LYS A 8 18.97 -26.43 -0.49
C LYS A 8 19.42 -25.14 0.19
N ALA A 9 20.33 -24.38 -0.45
CA ALA A 9 20.75 -23.09 0.07
C ALA A 9 19.61 -22.06 0.03
N ILE A 10 18.82 -22.04 -1.04
CA ILE A 10 17.61 -21.21 -1.17
C ILE A 10 16.59 -21.59 -0.11
N ASP A 11 16.26 -22.87 0.08
CA ASP A 11 15.29 -23.33 1.10
C ASP A 11 15.69 -22.85 2.51
N LYS A 12 16.99 -22.88 2.81
CA LYS A 12 17.52 -22.38 4.08
C LYS A 12 17.34 -20.87 4.22
N LEU A 13 17.60 -20.10 3.15
CA LEU A 13 17.40 -18.65 3.14
C LEU A 13 15.92 -18.30 3.27
N ASP A 14 15.04 -19.02 2.59
CA ASP A 14 13.59 -18.83 2.69
C ASP A 14 13.09 -19.03 4.11
N GLY A 15 13.59 -20.07 4.81
CA GLY A 15 13.31 -20.26 6.24
C GLY A 15 13.73 -19.06 7.11
N GLN A 16 14.87 -18.43 6.79
CA GLN A 16 15.31 -17.22 7.49
C GLN A 16 14.45 -16.00 7.14
N ILE A 17 14.07 -15.84 5.88
CA ILE A 17 13.19 -14.76 5.42
C ILE A 17 11.85 -14.85 6.14
N VAL A 18 11.22 -16.03 6.16
CA VAL A 18 9.94 -16.25 6.85
C VAL A 18 10.05 -15.92 8.35
N LYS A 19 11.12 -16.35 9.01
CA LYS A 19 11.36 -16.02 10.42
C LYS A 19 11.45 -14.50 10.64
N LEU A 20 12.28 -13.81 9.84
CA LEU A 20 12.49 -12.37 9.96
C LEU A 20 11.22 -11.56 9.64
N LEU A 21 10.45 -11.98 8.65
CA LEU A 21 9.17 -11.34 8.31
C LEU A 21 8.17 -11.48 9.46
N ASN A 22 8.04 -12.67 10.07
CA ASN A 22 7.17 -12.88 11.22
C ASN A 22 7.60 -12.06 12.45
N GLU A 23 8.90 -12.02 12.75
CA GLU A 23 9.45 -11.18 13.84
C GLU A 23 9.17 -9.70 13.58
N ARG A 24 9.38 -9.22 12.35
CA ARG A 24 9.03 -7.85 11.94
C ARG A 24 7.54 -7.57 12.12
N THR A 25 6.67 -8.49 11.70
CA THR A 25 5.21 -8.33 11.81
C THR A 25 4.75 -8.24 13.27
N LYS A 26 5.33 -9.01 14.19
CA LYS A 26 5.03 -8.89 15.63
C LYS A 26 5.27 -7.48 16.16
N HIS A 27 6.38 -6.84 15.77
CA HIS A 27 6.65 -5.45 16.14
C HIS A 27 5.65 -4.47 15.53
N VAL A 28 5.23 -4.70 14.28
CA VAL A 28 4.20 -3.90 13.64
C VAL A 28 2.88 -4.02 14.42
N LEU A 29 2.43 -5.22 14.75
CA LEU A 29 1.20 -5.44 15.53
C LEU A 29 1.25 -4.73 16.90
N ALA A 30 2.36 -4.86 17.64
CA ALA A 30 2.54 -4.16 18.92
C ALA A 30 2.46 -2.63 18.78
N ILE A 31 3.06 -2.06 17.72
CA ILE A 31 2.93 -0.62 17.41
C ILE A 31 1.47 -0.27 17.08
N GLY A 32 0.77 -1.13 16.35
CA GLY A 32 -0.65 -0.95 16.02
C GLY A 32 -1.53 -0.89 17.27
N GLU A 33 -1.30 -1.77 18.24
CA GLU A 33 -2.03 -1.77 19.53
C GLU A 33 -1.78 -0.48 20.33
N ILE A 34 -0.54 0.02 20.36
CA ILE A 34 -0.19 1.27 21.05
C ILE A 34 -0.91 2.44 20.40
N LYS A 35 -0.86 2.55 19.07
CA LYS A 35 -1.52 3.63 18.31
C LYS A 35 -3.03 3.60 18.45
N LEU A 36 -3.63 2.41 18.40
CA LEU A 36 -5.08 2.25 18.55
C LEU A 36 -5.54 2.73 19.95
N LYS A 37 -4.78 2.39 21.00
CA LYS A 37 -5.05 2.88 22.37
C LYS A 37 -4.87 4.39 22.52
N ALA A 38 -3.96 4.98 21.74
CA ALA A 38 -3.73 6.42 21.72
C ALA A 38 -4.71 7.20 20.82
N GLY A 39 -5.56 6.51 20.05
CA GLY A 39 -6.45 7.14 19.06
C GLY A 39 -5.70 7.70 17.84
N GLU A 40 -4.47 7.24 17.58
CA GLU A 40 -3.66 7.67 16.45
C GLU A 40 -3.94 6.85 15.19
N GLU A 41 -3.68 7.45 14.01
CA GLU A 41 -3.77 6.73 12.75
C GLU A 41 -2.71 5.63 12.64
N ILE A 42 -3.17 4.43 12.25
CA ILE A 42 -2.33 3.27 12.02
C ILE A 42 -1.48 3.47 10.76
N TYR A 43 -2.10 3.95 9.67
CA TYR A 43 -1.41 4.23 8.42
C TYR A 43 -0.52 5.48 8.54
N ALA A 44 0.73 5.38 8.10
CA ALA A 44 1.72 6.46 8.22
C ALA A 44 2.60 6.55 6.96
N PRO A 45 2.20 7.32 5.93
CA PRO A 45 2.93 7.48 4.67
C PRO A 45 4.40 7.85 4.81
N ASP A 46 4.71 8.80 5.70
CA ASP A 46 6.09 9.25 5.92
C ASP A 46 6.96 8.14 6.48
N ARG A 47 6.39 7.28 7.33
CA ARG A 47 7.09 6.13 7.86
C ARG A 47 7.38 5.11 6.77
N GLU A 48 6.42 4.86 5.89
CA GLU A 48 6.58 3.99 4.72
C GLU A 48 7.73 4.49 3.83
N ARG A 49 7.72 5.78 3.49
CA ARG A 49 8.77 6.44 2.69
C ARG A 49 10.15 6.29 3.33
N ALA A 50 10.25 6.50 4.64
CA ALA A 50 11.51 6.35 5.38
C ALA A 50 12.02 4.90 5.41
N VAL A 51 11.12 3.91 5.44
CA VAL A 51 11.49 2.49 5.33
C VAL A 51 12.03 2.19 3.93
N LEU A 52 11.31 2.58 2.88
CA LEU A 52 11.72 2.33 1.49
C LEU A 52 13.06 2.97 1.16
N GLN A 53 13.32 4.21 1.61
CA GLN A 53 14.62 4.86 1.44
C GLN A 53 15.75 4.11 2.14
N ARG A 54 15.50 3.65 3.38
CA ARG A 54 16.50 2.90 4.16
C ARG A 54 16.84 1.57 3.50
N VAL A 55 15.83 0.90 2.94
CA VAL A 55 15.99 -0.36 2.21
C VAL A 55 16.84 -0.15 0.96
N SER A 56 16.57 0.88 0.16
CA SER A 56 17.40 1.25 -1.00
C SER A 56 18.84 1.56 -0.59
N ARG A 57 19.06 2.33 0.49
CA ARG A 57 20.42 2.65 0.96
C ARG A 57 21.23 1.42 1.41
N LYS A 58 20.55 0.37 1.88
CA LYS A 58 21.18 -0.90 2.30
C LYS A 58 21.34 -1.89 1.15
N ASN A 59 20.80 -1.59 -0.02
CA ASN A 59 20.84 -2.48 -1.16
C ASN A 59 22.20 -2.35 -1.86
N HIS A 60 22.97 -3.43 -1.85
CA HIS A 60 24.24 -3.54 -2.58
C HIS A 60 24.14 -4.51 -3.77
N GLY A 61 22.91 -4.79 -4.23
CA GLY A 61 22.64 -5.74 -5.30
C GLY A 61 22.54 -7.19 -4.82
N PRO A 62 22.26 -8.15 -5.73
CA PRO A 62 22.09 -7.96 -7.17
C PRO A 62 20.69 -7.43 -7.58
N MET A 63 19.74 -7.34 -6.66
CA MET A 63 18.41 -6.79 -6.96
C MET A 63 18.46 -5.28 -7.18
N THR A 64 17.62 -4.77 -8.08
CA THR A 64 17.43 -3.31 -8.22
C THR A 64 16.65 -2.74 -7.04
N ASP A 65 16.84 -1.45 -6.75
CA ASP A 65 16.06 -0.75 -5.73
C ASP A 65 14.57 -0.78 -6.00
N ASN A 66 14.14 -0.81 -7.26
CA ASN A 66 12.73 -0.86 -7.62
C ASN A 66 12.12 -2.21 -7.23
N CYS A 67 12.82 -3.31 -7.50
CA CYS A 67 12.38 -4.64 -7.09
C CYS A 67 12.30 -4.76 -5.57
N LEU A 68 13.34 -4.29 -4.85
CA LEU A 68 13.36 -4.40 -3.39
C LEU A 68 12.28 -3.51 -2.74
N ARG A 69 12.03 -2.31 -3.29
CA ARG A 69 10.93 -1.44 -2.85
C ARG A 69 9.57 -2.10 -3.07
N ALA A 70 9.36 -2.79 -4.19
CA ALA A 70 8.10 -3.52 -4.45
C ALA A 70 7.86 -4.62 -3.41
N VAL A 71 8.88 -5.44 -3.11
CA VAL A 71 8.80 -6.47 -2.05
C VAL A 71 8.45 -5.83 -0.71
N TYR A 72 9.12 -4.74 -0.33
CA TYR A 72 8.87 -4.09 0.95
C TYR A 72 7.49 -3.43 1.04
N ARG A 73 6.93 -2.91 -0.06
CA ARG A 73 5.54 -2.44 -0.08
C ARG A 73 4.58 -3.56 0.26
N GLU A 74 4.77 -4.75 -0.32
CA GLU A 74 3.90 -5.88 -0.01
C GLU A 74 4.06 -6.34 1.45
N VAL A 75 5.31 -6.44 1.94
CA VAL A 75 5.59 -6.75 3.36
C VAL A 75 4.92 -5.74 4.32
N MET A 76 4.87 -4.45 3.95
CA MET A 76 4.18 -3.42 4.74
C MET A 76 2.66 -3.55 4.62
N SER A 77 2.15 -3.79 3.42
CA SER A 77 0.72 -3.97 3.14
C SER A 77 0.13 -5.17 3.90
N SER A 78 0.79 -6.33 3.84
CA SER A 78 0.35 -7.51 4.59
C SER A 78 0.39 -7.32 6.11
N ALA A 79 1.32 -6.50 6.62
CA ALA A 79 1.35 -6.19 8.05
C ALA A 79 0.25 -5.19 8.44
N LEU A 80 -0.04 -4.21 7.57
CA LEU A 80 -1.11 -3.23 7.77
C LEU A 80 -2.49 -3.89 7.75
N SER A 81 -2.72 -4.85 6.84
CA SER A 81 -3.99 -5.57 6.74
C SER A 81 -4.31 -6.40 7.98
N LEU A 82 -3.29 -6.83 8.73
CA LEU A 82 -3.47 -7.51 10.02
C LEU A 82 -3.82 -6.55 11.17
N GLN A 83 -3.44 -5.27 11.08
CA GLN A 83 -3.72 -4.27 12.12
C GLN A 83 -5.14 -3.70 12.03
N LYS A 84 -5.65 -3.51 10.81
CA LYS A 84 -6.99 -2.95 10.56
C LYS A 84 -7.51 -3.44 9.22
N SER A 85 -8.81 -3.74 9.16
CA SER A 85 -9.51 -3.86 7.87
C SER A 85 -9.64 -2.47 7.26
N MET A 86 -8.66 -2.09 6.44
CA MET A 86 -8.65 -0.82 5.72
C MET A 86 -9.27 -1.03 4.33
N THR A 87 -10.26 -0.20 3.99
CA THR A 87 -10.92 -0.23 2.68
C THR A 87 -10.47 0.96 1.84
N VAL A 88 -10.00 0.69 0.62
CA VAL A 88 -9.60 1.70 -0.36
C VAL A 88 -10.64 1.74 -1.48
N ALA A 89 -11.40 2.82 -1.56
CA ALA A 89 -12.30 3.08 -2.67
C ALA A 89 -11.49 3.59 -3.88
N TYR A 90 -11.86 3.19 -5.08
CA TYR A 90 -11.19 3.66 -6.29
C TYR A 90 -12.14 3.76 -7.48
N LEU A 91 -11.82 4.62 -8.45
CA LEU A 91 -12.55 4.69 -9.71
C LEU A 91 -12.33 3.40 -10.51
N GLY A 92 -13.35 2.56 -10.57
CA GLY A 92 -13.31 1.23 -11.16
C GLY A 92 -13.60 1.20 -12.67
N PRO A 93 -13.78 0.00 -13.25
CA PRO A 93 -13.80 -1.32 -12.59
C PRO A 93 -12.41 -1.83 -12.16
N GLU A 94 -12.36 -3.06 -11.64
CA GLU A 94 -11.10 -3.77 -11.38
C GLU A 94 -10.20 -3.83 -12.62
N ALA A 95 -8.90 -3.92 -12.37
CA ALA A 95 -7.81 -3.94 -13.37
C ALA A 95 -7.66 -2.65 -14.21
N THR A 96 -8.33 -1.55 -13.86
CA THR A 96 -8.08 -0.22 -14.44
C THR A 96 -6.80 0.43 -13.93
N PHE A 97 -6.38 1.54 -14.56
CA PHE A 97 -5.22 2.32 -14.11
C PHE A 97 -5.33 2.79 -12.67
N THR A 98 -6.52 3.24 -12.26
CA THR A 98 -6.77 3.67 -10.88
C THR A 98 -6.67 2.49 -9.91
N HIS A 99 -7.16 1.30 -10.28
CA HIS A 99 -6.96 0.09 -9.49
C HIS A 99 -5.47 -0.24 -9.33
N GLN A 100 -4.71 -0.20 -10.42
CA GLN A 100 -3.26 -0.44 -10.37
C GLN A 100 -2.52 0.62 -9.54
N ALA A 101 -2.93 1.89 -9.62
CA ALA A 101 -2.38 2.96 -8.81
C ALA A 101 -2.64 2.72 -7.32
N ALA A 102 -3.86 2.29 -6.97
CA ALA A 102 -4.23 1.94 -5.61
C ALA A 102 -3.35 0.79 -5.07
N ILE A 103 -3.21 -0.30 -5.82
CA ILE A 103 -2.35 -1.44 -5.45
C ILE A 103 -0.88 -1.01 -5.32
N ARG A 104 -0.37 -0.17 -6.22
CA ARG A 104 1.03 0.31 -6.15
C ARG A 104 1.30 1.17 -4.92
N ARG A 105 0.29 1.91 -4.44
CA ARG A 105 0.40 2.82 -3.30
C ARG A 105 0.21 2.10 -1.97
N PHE A 106 -0.80 1.25 -1.87
CA PHE A 106 -1.23 0.64 -0.61
C PHE A 106 -0.89 -0.87 -0.49
N GLY A 107 -0.45 -1.50 -1.58
CA GLY A 107 -0.10 -2.92 -1.69
C GLY A 107 -1.31 -3.84 -1.86
N SER A 108 -1.12 -5.09 -2.24
CA SER A 108 -2.23 -5.94 -2.72
C SER A 108 -3.09 -6.57 -1.62
N SER A 109 -2.60 -6.59 -0.38
CA SER A 109 -3.22 -7.30 0.75
C SER A 109 -4.43 -6.60 1.40
N LEU A 110 -4.93 -5.51 0.84
CA LEU A 110 -6.01 -4.68 1.40
C LEU A 110 -7.34 -4.90 0.67
N ARG A 111 -8.43 -4.40 1.27
CA ARG A 111 -9.75 -4.44 0.63
C ARG A 111 -9.89 -3.26 -0.34
N TYR A 112 -10.18 -3.57 -1.59
CA TYR A 112 -10.40 -2.58 -2.65
C TYR A 112 -11.88 -2.55 -3.05
N ALA A 113 -12.48 -1.36 -3.07
CA ALA A 113 -13.89 -1.16 -3.39
C ALA A 113 -14.04 -0.36 -4.70
N PRO A 114 -14.39 -1.00 -5.82
CA PRO A 114 -14.59 -0.32 -7.09
C PRO A 114 -15.83 0.58 -7.03
N GLN A 115 -15.70 1.82 -7.49
CA GLN A 115 -16.79 2.78 -7.62
C GLN A 115 -17.01 3.15 -9.09
N LYS A 116 -18.25 3.48 -9.45
CA LYS A 116 -18.63 3.79 -10.84
C LYS A 116 -18.25 5.21 -11.24
N THR A 117 -18.29 6.15 -10.29
CA THR A 117 -18.00 7.56 -10.54
C THR A 117 -16.97 8.10 -9.54
N ILE A 118 -16.35 9.23 -9.89
CA ILE A 118 -15.43 9.93 -8.99
C ILE A 118 -16.19 10.42 -7.76
N ALA A 119 -17.38 11.00 -7.94
CA ALA A 119 -18.26 11.41 -6.84
C ALA A 119 -18.57 10.28 -5.85
N ASP A 120 -18.78 9.05 -6.34
CA ASP A 120 -19.00 7.88 -5.48
C ASP A 120 -17.75 7.59 -4.61
N VAL A 121 -16.54 7.71 -5.16
CA VAL A 121 -15.29 7.54 -4.38
C VAL A 121 -15.23 8.55 -3.24
N PHE A 122 -15.48 9.83 -3.53
CA PHE A 122 -15.50 10.88 -2.51
C PHE A 122 -16.60 10.63 -1.46
N SER A 123 -17.79 10.22 -1.89
CA SER A 123 -18.90 9.87 -1.01
C SER A 123 -18.56 8.69 -0.08
N GLU A 124 -17.90 7.64 -0.57
CA GLU A 124 -17.49 6.50 0.25
C GLU A 124 -16.51 6.91 1.37
N VAL A 125 -15.54 7.78 1.05
CA VAL A 125 -14.57 8.27 2.06
C VAL A 125 -15.25 9.23 3.04
N SER A 126 -16.03 10.20 2.54
CA SER A 126 -16.75 11.17 3.38
C SER A 126 -17.73 10.51 4.36
N LYS A 127 -18.38 9.41 3.94
CA LYS A 127 -19.30 8.63 4.78
C LYS A 127 -18.60 7.60 5.67
N ASN A 128 -17.27 7.60 5.76
CA ASN A 128 -16.46 6.63 6.52
C ASN A 128 -16.72 5.17 6.12
N ARG A 129 -17.13 4.91 4.88
CA ARG A 129 -17.27 3.54 4.33
C ARG A 129 -15.99 3.03 3.68
N ALA A 130 -15.11 3.94 3.29
CA ALA A 130 -13.73 3.67 2.91
C ALA A 130 -12.79 4.59 3.70
N ASP A 131 -11.59 4.09 4.02
CA ASP A 131 -10.57 4.87 4.71
C ASP A 131 -9.82 5.80 3.75
N TYR A 132 -9.64 5.37 2.49
CA TYR A 132 -8.95 6.12 1.45
C TYR A 132 -9.67 6.03 0.11
N GLY A 133 -9.53 7.08 -0.69
CA GLY A 133 -10.03 7.18 -2.06
C GLY A 133 -8.89 7.35 -3.05
N VAL A 134 -8.92 6.61 -4.16
CA VAL A 134 -7.98 6.77 -5.27
C VAL A 134 -8.74 7.18 -6.52
N VAL A 135 -8.38 8.36 -7.04
CA VAL A 135 -9.03 8.99 -8.19
C VAL A 135 -7.97 9.48 -9.19
N PRO A 136 -8.24 9.45 -10.50
CA PRO A 136 -7.32 9.97 -11.49
C PRO A 136 -7.33 11.50 -11.48
N VAL A 137 -6.15 12.12 -11.53
CA VAL A 137 -6.01 13.58 -11.73
C VAL A 137 -5.74 13.91 -13.20
N GLU A 138 -5.26 12.93 -13.96
CA GLU A 138 -4.96 13.06 -15.39
C GLU A 138 -5.23 11.70 -16.08
N ASN A 139 -5.69 11.74 -17.32
CA ASN A 139 -5.86 10.58 -18.18
C ASN A 139 -5.19 10.80 -19.55
N SER A 140 -4.98 9.73 -20.31
CA SER A 140 -4.29 9.77 -21.60
C SER A 140 -5.13 10.31 -22.77
N THR A 141 -6.41 10.65 -22.55
CA THR A 141 -7.37 10.97 -23.62
C THR A 141 -7.77 12.44 -23.59
N GLU A 142 -8.16 12.93 -22.42
CA GLU A 142 -8.65 14.28 -22.16
C GLU A 142 -7.66 15.13 -21.34
N GLY A 143 -6.56 14.54 -20.88
CA GLY A 143 -5.59 15.22 -20.03
C GLY A 143 -6.13 15.35 -18.60
N ILE A 144 -6.14 16.57 -18.06
CA ILE A 144 -6.54 16.82 -16.68
C ILE A 144 -8.01 16.41 -16.46
N VAL A 145 -8.26 15.62 -15.43
CA VAL A 145 -9.62 15.22 -15.04
C VAL A 145 -10.23 16.34 -14.19
N THR A 146 -10.85 17.33 -14.85
CA THR A 146 -11.43 18.52 -14.19
C THR A 146 -12.41 18.15 -13.09
N HIS A 147 -13.24 17.13 -13.31
CA HIS A 147 -14.20 16.66 -12.33
C HIS A 147 -13.55 16.21 -11.01
N THR A 148 -12.34 15.64 -11.04
CA THR A 148 -11.59 15.30 -9.82
C THR A 148 -11.13 16.56 -9.08
N LEU A 149 -10.73 17.60 -9.81
CA LEU A 149 -10.31 18.88 -9.23
C LEU A 149 -11.49 19.62 -8.60
N ASP A 150 -12.64 19.64 -9.28
CA ASP A 150 -13.87 20.23 -8.75
C ASP A 150 -14.26 19.56 -7.42
N MET A 151 -14.22 18.22 -7.40
CA MET A 151 -14.48 17.45 -6.18
C MET A 151 -13.49 17.72 -5.04
N PHE A 152 -12.22 18.06 -5.34
CA PHE A 152 -11.27 18.46 -4.30
C PHE A 152 -11.58 19.84 -3.71
N VAL A 153 -12.18 20.74 -4.49
CA VAL A 153 -12.60 22.07 -4.02
C VAL A 153 -13.86 21.97 -3.16
N ASP A 154 -14.82 21.14 -3.58
CA ASP A 154 -16.13 21.01 -2.94
C ASP A 154 -16.14 20.06 -1.74
N SER A 155 -15.01 19.40 -1.44
CA SER A 155 -14.91 18.40 -0.38
C SER A 155 -13.93 18.80 0.72
N ASP A 156 -14.31 18.52 1.97
CA ASP A 156 -13.43 18.67 3.14
C ASP A 156 -12.38 17.54 3.28
N LEU A 157 -12.31 16.62 2.30
CA LEU A 157 -11.35 15.51 2.30
C LEU A 157 -9.92 16.01 2.05
N LYS A 158 -8.93 15.32 2.64
CA LYS A 158 -7.52 15.67 2.52
C LYS A 158 -6.81 14.79 1.49
N ILE A 159 -5.90 15.41 0.73
CA ILE A 159 -5.00 14.72 -0.20
C ILE A 159 -3.75 14.24 0.57
N VAL A 160 -3.35 12.98 0.39
CA VAL A 160 -2.29 12.28 1.16
C VAL A 160 -1.31 11.49 0.29
#